data_AF-A0A662ZNN0-F1
#
_entry.id   AF-A0A662ZNN0-F1
#
_cell.length_a   1.000
_cell.length_b   1.000
_cell.length_c   1.000
_cell.angle_alpha   90.00
_cell.angle_beta   90.00
_cell.angle_gamma   90.00
#
_symmetry.space_group_name_H-M   'P 1'
#
loop_
_entity.id
_entity.type
_entity.pdbx_description
1 polymer ?
#
loop_
_entity_poly.entity_id
_entity_poly.type
_entity_poly.pdbx_seq_one_letter_code
_entity_poly.pdbx_strand_id
1 'polypeptide(L)'
;MRLNEYKSLDEFMSQYTGEWGPSEGHWYGLDFSYHGTEYRLHTWSMYKDEIKILPDGRDVLFGLYKKVLRDDEVSSEHRRKYELLGKYADMHDLLESRVIEGIPFSEVIMDDYTELLGQD
;
A
#
# COMPACT_ATOMS: atom_id res chain seq x y z
N MET A 1 6.15 13.63 -18.74
CA MET A 1 5.34 14.34 -17.73
C MET A 1 5.28 13.41 -16.54
N ARG A 2 5.60 13.89 -15.34
CA ARG A 2 5.56 13.07 -14.11
C ARG A 2 4.10 12.78 -13.76
N LEU A 3 3.78 11.51 -13.48
CA LEU A 3 2.47 11.08 -13.00
C LEU A 3 2.37 11.21 -11.48
N ASN A 4 3.50 11.03 -10.80
CA ASN A 4 3.56 11.01 -9.36
C ASN A 4 3.41 12.41 -8.74
N GLU A 5 2.45 12.55 -7.84
CA GLU A 5 2.11 13.80 -7.18
C GLU A 5 3.02 14.13 -5.99
N TYR A 6 3.64 13.12 -5.36
CA TYR A 6 4.56 13.32 -4.25
C TYR A 6 5.86 13.97 -4.72
N LYS A 7 6.32 15.00 -4.00
CA LYS A 7 7.62 15.65 -4.26
C LYS A 7 8.72 15.13 -3.34
N SER A 8 8.36 14.45 -2.25
CA SER A 8 9.30 13.86 -1.31
C SER A 8 8.67 12.70 -0.53
N LEU A 9 9.53 11.83 0.01
CA LEU A 9 9.08 10.79 0.95
C LEU A 9 8.46 11.37 2.21
N ASP A 10 8.93 12.53 2.67
CA ASP A 10 8.40 13.23 3.84
C ASP A 10 6.95 13.65 3.64
N GLU A 11 6.62 14.12 2.43
CA GLU A 11 5.26 14.44 2.02
C GLU A 11 4.38 13.17 2.03
N PHE A 12 4.84 12.07 1.43
CA PHE A 12 4.12 10.79 1.48
C PHE A 12 3.89 10.31 2.92
N MET A 13 4.94 10.28 3.74
CA MET A 13 4.86 9.81 5.12
C MET A 13 3.88 10.67 5.91
N SER A 14 4.05 11.99 5.86
CA SER A 14 3.21 12.93 6.62
C SER A 14 1.74 12.87 6.20
N GLN A 15 1.47 12.61 4.91
CA GLN A 15 0.11 12.43 4.42
C GLN A 15 -0.49 11.11 4.89
N TYR A 16 0.28 10.02 4.83
CA TYR A 16 -0.20 8.67 5.18
C TYR A 16 -0.32 8.46 6.71
N THR A 17 0.54 9.08 7.52
CA THR A 17 0.47 9.04 8.99
C THR A 17 -0.51 10.04 9.57
N GLY A 18 -0.95 11.05 8.79
CA GLY A 18 -1.91 12.07 9.20
C GLY A 18 -1.31 13.31 9.86
N GLU A 19 -0.01 13.56 9.68
CA GLU A 19 0.68 14.75 10.20
C GLU A 19 0.46 16.01 9.34
N TRP A 20 0.03 15.86 8.08
CA TRP A 20 -0.28 16.97 7.16
C TRP A 20 -1.61 16.77 6.41
N GLY A 21 -2.68 17.41 6.89
CA GLY A 21 -3.93 17.58 6.13
C GLY A 21 -5.20 17.63 6.99
N PRO A 22 -6.28 18.33 6.55
CA PRO A 22 -7.49 18.58 7.34
C PRO A 22 -8.43 17.36 7.49
N SER A 23 -7.91 16.14 7.38
CA SER A 23 -8.69 14.94 7.69
C SER A 23 -8.45 14.58 9.15
N GLU A 24 -9.49 14.68 9.97
CA GLU A 24 -9.54 14.18 11.35
C GLU A 24 -9.42 12.64 11.45
N GLY A 25 -8.69 11.97 10.55
CA GLY A 25 -8.65 10.52 10.46
C GLY A 25 -7.50 10.04 9.57
N HIS A 26 -6.73 9.11 10.12
CA HIS A 26 -5.73 8.32 9.39
C HIS A 26 -6.36 7.68 8.16
N TRP A 27 -5.65 7.70 7.03
CA TRP A 27 -6.10 7.02 5.83
C TRP A 27 -6.12 5.52 6.04
N TYR A 28 -7.19 4.87 5.55
CA TYR A 28 -7.31 3.42 5.63
C TYR A 28 -6.61 2.73 4.46
N GLY A 29 -6.46 3.41 3.32
CA GLY A 29 -5.61 2.91 2.26
C GLY A 29 -5.31 3.91 1.13
N LEU A 30 -4.21 3.62 0.42
CA LEU A 30 -3.74 4.32 -0.77
C LEU A 30 -3.67 3.31 -1.92
N ASP A 31 -4.39 3.58 -3.00
CA ASP A 31 -4.31 2.82 -4.24
C ASP A 31 -3.36 3.54 -5.22
N PHE A 32 -2.41 2.81 -5.79
CA PHE A 32 -1.43 3.37 -6.74
C PHE A 32 -1.10 2.36 -7.86
N SER A 33 -0.67 2.86 -9.01
CA SER A 33 -0.21 2.07 -10.15
C SER A 33 1.29 2.23 -10.33
N TYR A 34 2.00 1.12 -10.51
CA TYR A 34 3.41 1.11 -10.90
C TYR A 34 3.60 0.11 -12.04
N HIS A 35 4.23 0.55 -13.12
CA HIS A 35 4.42 -0.23 -14.35
C HIS A 35 3.14 -0.93 -14.87
N GLY A 36 1.97 -0.27 -14.71
CA GLY A 36 0.68 -0.78 -15.15
C GLY A 36 0.06 -1.86 -14.25
N THR A 37 0.68 -2.15 -13.10
CA THR A 37 0.09 -2.98 -12.05
C THR A 37 -0.47 -2.09 -10.94
N GLU A 38 -1.70 -2.35 -10.53
CA GLU A 38 -2.30 -1.65 -9.39
C GLU A 38 -1.96 -2.32 -8.06
N TYR A 39 -1.71 -1.51 -7.06
CA TYR A 39 -1.35 -1.90 -5.70
C TYR A 39 -2.19 -1.10 -4.70
N ARG A 40 -2.33 -1.66 -3.51
CA ARG A 40 -2.96 -0.99 -2.37
C ARG A 40 -2.06 -1.09 -1.15
N LEU A 41 -1.73 0.06 -0.58
CA LEU A 41 -1.19 0.15 0.76
C LEU A 41 -2.36 0.37 1.73
N HIS A 42 -2.51 -0.49 2.74
CA HIS A 42 -3.63 -0.47 3.66
C HIS A 42 -3.13 -0.38 5.11
N THR A 43 -3.81 0.42 5.93
CA THR A 43 -3.54 0.51 7.36
C THR A 43 -4.16 -0.71 8.06
N TRP A 44 -3.36 -1.48 8.78
CA TRP A 44 -3.69 -2.82 9.27
C TRP A 44 -3.91 -3.83 8.13
N SER A 45 -4.35 -5.03 8.49
CA SER A 45 -4.71 -6.05 7.51
C SER A 45 -6.06 -5.77 6.86
N MET A 46 -6.11 -5.84 5.53
CA MET A 46 -7.33 -5.67 4.73
C MET A 46 -8.39 -6.77 5.01
N TYR A 47 -7.96 -7.98 5.35
CA TYR A 47 -8.85 -9.13 5.57
C TYR A 47 -8.89 -9.55 7.05
N LYS A 48 -10.09 -9.88 7.56
CA LYS A 48 -10.32 -10.19 8.99
C LYS A 48 -9.53 -11.37 9.53
N ASP A 49 -9.18 -12.35 8.69
CA ASP A 49 -8.46 -13.58 9.07
C ASP A 49 -6.93 -13.48 8.97
N GLU A 50 -6.38 -12.27 8.79
CA GLU A 50 -4.95 -12.09 8.64
C GLU A 50 -4.23 -11.94 9.98
N ILE A 51 -3.05 -12.57 10.08
CA ILE A 51 -2.13 -12.48 11.22
C ILE A 51 -1.86 -11.01 11.55
N LYS A 52 -2.15 -10.61 12.79
CA LYS A 52 -1.97 -9.26 13.32
C LYS A 52 -0.61 -9.01 13.98
N ILE A 53 0.13 -10.07 14.30
CA ILE A 53 1.41 -10.01 14.99
C ILE A 53 2.48 -10.63 14.09
N LEU A 54 3.52 -9.87 13.77
CA LEU A 54 4.67 -10.33 13.00
C LEU A 54 5.49 -11.38 13.80
N PRO A 55 6.34 -12.19 13.14
CA PRO A 55 7.16 -13.19 13.82
C PRO A 55 8.10 -12.64 14.92
N ASP A 56 8.43 -11.34 14.85
CA ASP A 56 9.23 -10.61 15.83
C ASP A 56 8.42 -10.09 17.03
N GLY A 57 7.10 -10.31 17.04
CA GLY A 57 6.20 -9.92 18.12
C GLY A 57 5.58 -8.52 17.98
N ARG A 58 5.90 -7.76 16.92
CA ARG A 58 5.30 -6.43 16.66
C ARG A 58 3.94 -6.54 15.98
N ASP A 59 3.05 -5.60 16.25
CA ASP A 59 1.76 -5.49 15.56
C ASP A 59 1.94 -5.05 14.11
N VAL A 60 1.13 -5.60 13.21
CA VAL A 60 1.12 -5.25 11.78
C VAL A 60 0.37 -3.93 11.59
N LEU A 61 1.09 -2.84 11.31
CA LEU A 61 0.49 -1.54 11.03
C LEU A 61 0.15 -1.31 9.56
N PHE A 62 0.89 -1.94 8.64
CA PHE A 62 0.70 -1.73 7.20
C PHE A 62 0.67 -3.06 6.46
N GLY A 63 -0.27 -3.19 5.53
CA GLY A 63 -0.32 -4.28 4.56
C GLY A 63 -0.18 -3.73 3.15
N LEU A 64 0.75 -4.27 2.37
CA LEU A 64 0.88 -3.95 0.95
C LEU A 64 0.30 -5.09 0.13
N TYR A 65 -0.54 -4.74 -0.83
CA TYR A 65 -1.28 -5.68 -1.66
C TYR A 65 -1.15 -5.35 -3.14
N LYS A 66 -1.20 -6.39 -3.99
CA LYS A 66 -1.31 -6.29 -5.44
C LYS A 66 -2.74 -6.58 -5.88
N LYS A 67 -3.33 -5.74 -6.72
CA LYS A 67 -4.64 -6.03 -7.31
C LYS A 67 -4.50 -7.16 -8.32
N VAL A 68 -5.35 -8.17 -8.20
CA VAL A 68 -5.42 -9.29 -9.15
C VAL A 68 -6.65 -9.11 -10.00
N LEU A 69 -6.46 -8.69 -11.26
CA LEU A 69 -7.51 -8.73 -12.27
C LEU A 69 -7.74 -10.20 -12.63
N ARG A 70 -8.93 -10.74 -12.34
CA ARG A 70 -9.34 -12.05 -12.87
C ARG A 70 -10.40 -11.81 -13.93
N ASP A 71 -10.16 -12.31 -15.14
CA ASP A 71 -11.04 -12.25 -16.31
C ASP A 71 -12.43 -12.87 -16.10
N ASP A 72 -12.64 -13.66 -15.05
CA ASP A 72 -13.92 -14.31 -14.77
C ASP A 72 -14.75 -13.53 -13.75
N GLU A 73 -15.58 -12.60 -14.24
CA GLU A 73 -16.77 -12.06 -13.54
C GLU A 73 -17.87 -13.12 -13.33
N VAL A 74 -17.51 -14.36 -13.01
CA VAL A 74 -18.49 -15.43 -12.82
C VAL A 74 -18.26 -16.14 -11.50
N SER A 75 -19.05 -15.71 -10.51
CA SER A 75 -19.42 -16.42 -9.28
C SER A 75 -18.34 -16.62 -8.22
N SER A 76 -18.52 -15.96 -7.08
CA SER A 76 -18.45 -16.50 -5.70
C SER A 76 -18.08 -15.40 -4.70
N GLU A 77 -18.87 -15.27 -3.63
CA GLU A 77 -18.80 -14.26 -2.57
C GLU A 77 -17.49 -14.25 -1.73
N HIS A 78 -16.40 -14.91 -2.17
CA HIS A 78 -15.19 -15.12 -1.35
C HIS A 78 -13.85 -15.05 -2.10
N ARG A 79 -13.75 -14.43 -3.28
CA ARG A 79 -12.44 -14.22 -3.93
C ARG A 79 -11.85 -12.85 -3.57
N ARG A 80 -10.73 -12.87 -2.85
CA ARG A 80 -9.92 -11.68 -2.54
C ARG A 80 -9.48 -11.00 -3.84
N LYS A 81 -9.86 -9.72 -4.02
CA LYS A 81 -9.45 -8.89 -5.16
C LYS A 81 -7.97 -8.47 -5.10
N TYR A 82 -7.37 -8.62 -3.93
CA TYR A 82 -6.01 -8.20 -3.64
C TYR A 82 -5.21 -9.37 -3.05
N GLU A 83 -4.00 -9.56 -3.56
CA GLU A 83 -3.01 -10.49 -3.06
C GLU A 83 -2.05 -9.77 -2.12
N LEU A 84 -1.83 -10.31 -0.92
CA LEU A 84 -0.89 -9.74 0.04
C LEU A 84 0.56 -9.93 -0.45
N LEU A 85 1.30 -8.83 -0.55
CA LEU A 85 2.73 -8.83 -0.85
C LEU A 85 3.59 -8.80 0.41
N GLY A 86 3.16 -8.05 1.43
CA GLY A 86 3.95 -7.87 2.64
C GLY A 86 3.17 -7.18 3.77
N LYS A 87 3.66 -7.38 4.99
CA LYS A 87 3.14 -6.79 6.22
C LYS A 87 4.28 -6.13 6.98
N TYR A 88 4.02 -4.96 7.53
CA TYR A 88 5.04 -4.13 8.15
C TYR A 88 4.52 -3.56 9.47
N ALA A 89 5.41 -3.49 10.46
CA ALA A 89 5.09 -2.94 11.77
C ALA A 89 5.25 -1.43 11.82
N ASP A 90 5.98 -0.82 10.89
CA ASP A 90 6.14 0.62 10.78
C ASP A 90 6.46 1.07 9.35
N MET A 91 6.52 2.39 9.14
CA MET A 91 6.72 2.99 7.82
C MET A 91 8.15 2.76 7.30
N HIS A 92 9.14 2.67 8.19
CA HIS A 92 10.53 2.42 7.78
C HIS A 92 10.68 1.01 7.22
N ASP A 93 10.12 0.01 7.91
CA ASP A 93 10.07 -1.37 7.43
C ASP A 93 9.41 -1.48 6.05
N LEU A 94 8.34 -0.71 5.82
CA LEU A 94 7.67 -0.65 4.52
C LEU A 94 8.56 -0.01 3.45
N LEU A 95 9.14 1.16 3.72
CA LEU A 95 9.93 1.94 2.75
C LEU A 95 11.20 1.22 2.29
N GLU A 96 11.80 0.41 3.17
CA GLU A 96 12.95 -0.44 2.84
C GLU A 96 12.56 -1.77 2.18
N SER A 97 11.27 -2.14 2.21
CA SER A 97 10.79 -3.39 1.64
C SER A 97 10.99 -3.45 0.12
N ARG A 98 11.35 -4.62 -0.39
CA ARG A 98 11.66 -4.85 -1.82
C ARG A 98 10.64 -5.74 -2.52
N VAL A 99 9.41 -5.72 -2.04
CA VAL A 99 8.37 -6.68 -2.46
C VAL A 99 7.79 -6.38 -3.84
N ILE A 100 7.96 -5.16 -4.37
CA ILE A 100 7.58 -4.79 -5.73
C ILE A 100 8.84 -4.82 -6.60
N GLU A 101 8.91 -5.79 -7.51
CA GLU A 101 9.98 -5.93 -8.52
C GLU A 101 11.43 -5.95 -7.96
N GLY A 102 11.63 -6.22 -6.66
CA GLY A 102 12.95 -6.17 -6.01
C GLY A 102 13.44 -4.74 -5.69
N ILE A 103 12.61 -3.74 -5.97
CA ILE A 103 12.90 -2.31 -5.80
C ILE A 103 12.39 -1.87 -4.42
N PRO A 104 13.15 -1.05 -3.66
CA PRO A 104 12.67 -0.48 -2.40
C PRO A 104 11.35 0.27 -2.61
N PHE A 105 10.39 0.06 -1.71
CA PHE A 105 9.10 0.73 -1.81
C PHE A 105 9.24 2.26 -1.83
N SER A 106 10.22 2.79 -1.11
CA SER A 106 10.59 4.22 -1.15
C SER A 106 10.94 4.72 -2.57
N GLU A 107 11.61 3.89 -3.38
CA GLU A 107 11.89 4.22 -4.78
C GLU A 107 10.63 4.06 -5.64
N VAL A 108 9.83 3.01 -5.41
CA VAL A 108 8.57 2.77 -6.13
C VAL A 108 7.59 3.92 -5.92
N ILE A 109 7.30 4.30 -4.67
CA ILE A 109 6.32 5.35 -4.37
C ILE A 109 6.79 6.75 -4.79
N MET A 110 8.09 6.93 -5.08
CA MET A 110 8.66 8.20 -5.56
C MET A 110 8.95 8.23 -7.06
N ASP A 111 8.82 7.09 -7.74
CA ASP A 111 9.09 6.95 -9.17
C ASP A 111 8.19 7.90 -9.97
N ASP A 112 8.75 8.54 -11.00
CA ASP A 112 8.03 9.52 -11.81
C ASP A 112 6.81 8.95 -12.54
N TYR A 113 6.79 7.63 -12.77
CA TYR A 113 5.74 6.89 -13.45
C TYR A 113 4.77 6.19 -12.50
N THR A 114 4.97 6.31 -11.18
CA THR A 114 3.96 5.89 -10.21
C THR A 114 2.78 6.85 -10.26
N GLU A 115 1.58 6.31 -10.45
CA GLU A 115 0.33 7.07 -10.52
C GLU A 115 -0.50 6.79 -9.28
N LEU A 116 -0.95 7.85 -8.59
CA LEU A 116 -1.88 7.71 -7.47
C LEU A 116 -3.29 7.56 -8.04
N LEU A 117 -3.98 6.48 -7.67
CA LEU A 117 -5.31 6.15 -8.22
C LEU A 117 -6.44 6.57 -7.30
N GLY A 118 -6.20 6.58 -5.99
CA GLY A 118 -7.20 6.94 -5.00
C GLY A 118 -6.70 6.78 -3.57
N GLN A 119 -7.43 7.40 -2.64
CA GLN A 119 -7.18 7.37 -1.20
C GLN A 119 -8.53 7.29 -0.47
N ASP A 120 -8.56 6.61 0.68
CA ASP A 120 -9.75 6.45 1.56
C ASP A 120 -9.52 7.04 2.96
#